data_AF-A0A3R7IJM4-F1
#
_entry.id   AF-A0A3R7IJM4-F1
#
_cell.length_a   1.000
_cell.length_b   1.000
_cell.length_c   1.000
_cell.angle_alpha   90.00
_cell.angle_beta   90.00
_cell.angle_gamma   90.00
#
_symmetry.space_group_name_H-M   'P 1'
#
loop_
_entity.id
_entity.type
_entity.pdbx_description
1 polymer ?
#
loop_
_entity_poly.entity_id
_entity_poly.type
_entity_poly.pdbx_seq_one_letter_code
_entity_poly.pdbx_strand_id
1 'polypeptide(L)'
;FRKGEGTNDLKTLEGKTILLGSAAWQSIVDPMLAVQGVDVSKVKYVEAGWPTWATALQAGQGDAALSWEGLRAEWIANGLDFEYWLGVQKSPLFANTFVVRAADLEDADKKDYLAKYLRGWAMGMEFAYHNPRAAVEMVFEQFPTLAANLGP
;
A
#
# COMPACT_ATOMS: atom_id res chain seq x y z
N PHE A 1 -6.89 -9.67 -6.60
CA PHE A 1 -7.55 -10.93 -7.02
C PHE A 1 -7.29 -11.13 -8.50
N ARG A 2 -7.22 -12.37 -8.99
CA ARG A 2 -7.24 -12.61 -10.44
C ARG A 2 -8.60 -12.17 -11.01
N LYS A 3 -8.66 -11.96 -12.33
CA LYS A 3 -9.90 -11.60 -13.03
C LYS A 3 -10.98 -12.66 -12.82
N GLY A 4 -12.20 -12.22 -12.53
CA GLY A 4 -13.33 -13.09 -12.22
C GLY A 4 -13.31 -13.69 -10.81
N GLU A 5 -12.29 -13.43 -10.00
CA GLU A 5 -12.15 -13.97 -8.64
C GLU A 5 -12.25 -12.90 -7.55
N GLY A 6 -12.51 -11.65 -7.92
CA GLY A 6 -12.73 -10.56 -6.97
C GLY A 6 -13.99 -10.75 -6.14
N THR A 7 -13.94 -10.26 -4.91
CA THR A 7 -15.06 -10.31 -3.96
C THR A 7 -15.26 -8.97 -3.28
N ASN A 8 -16.52 -8.64 -3.00
CA ASN A 8 -16.88 -7.54 -2.11
C ASN A 8 -17.02 -7.97 -0.64
N ASP A 9 -17.18 -9.27 -0.40
CA ASP A 9 -17.20 -9.88 0.93
C ASP A 9 -15.83 -10.49 1.21
N LEU A 10 -15.05 -9.89 2.11
CA LEU A 10 -13.73 -10.39 2.45
C LEU A 10 -13.77 -11.62 3.36
N LYS A 11 -14.90 -11.99 3.96
CA LYS A 11 -15.00 -13.24 4.74
C LYS A 11 -14.73 -14.48 3.90
N THR A 12 -14.91 -14.40 2.58
CA THR A 12 -14.56 -15.48 1.65
C THR A 12 -13.05 -15.75 1.59
N LEU A 13 -12.21 -14.88 2.18
CA LEU A 13 -10.77 -15.10 2.36
C LEU A 13 -10.43 -16.02 3.54
N GLU A 14 -11.37 -16.38 4.41
CA GLU A 14 -11.11 -17.40 5.44
C GLU A 14 -10.74 -18.74 4.78
N GLY A 15 -9.60 -19.32 5.17
CA GLY A 15 -9.05 -20.54 4.56
C GLY A 15 -8.31 -20.33 3.25
N LYS A 16 -8.29 -19.11 2.70
CA LYS A 16 -7.60 -18.76 1.44
C LYS A 16 -6.14 -18.35 1.66
N THR A 17 -5.40 -18.31 0.56
CA THR A 17 -3.98 -17.94 0.53
C THR A 17 -3.81 -16.52 0.02
N ILE A 18 -3.16 -15.66 0.82
CA ILE A 18 -2.79 -14.30 0.45
C ILE A 18 -1.27 -14.24 0.23
N LEU A 19 -0.89 -13.75 -0.95
CA LEU A 19 0.50 -13.57 -1.35
C LEU A 19 1.02 -12.21 -0.91
N LEU A 20 2.21 -12.20 -0.32
CA LEU A 20 2.92 -11.00 0.12
C LEU A 20 4.31 -10.93 -0.49
N GLY A 21 4.81 -9.72 -0.74
CA GLY A 21 6.22 -9.52 -1.10
C GLY A 21 7.18 -9.77 0.07
N SER A 22 6.70 -9.59 1.31
CA SER A 22 7.40 -9.93 2.56
C SER A 22 6.40 -10.39 3.62
N ALA A 23 6.77 -11.38 4.43
CA ALA A 23 5.97 -11.88 5.55
C ALA A 23 5.64 -10.78 6.57
N ALA A 24 6.52 -9.78 6.73
CA ALA A 24 6.27 -8.64 7.62
C ALA A 24 4.99 -7.87 7.27
N TRP A 25 4.53 -7.94 6.01
CA TRP A 25 3.35 -7.21 5.54
C TRP A 25 2.02 -7.83 5.97
N GLN A 26 2.04 -9.00 6.60
CA GLN A 26 0.86 -9.51 7.29
C GLN A 26 0.29 -8.49 8.28
N SER A 27 1.16 -7.72 8.94
CA SER A 27 0.77 -6.63 9.85
C SER A 27 -0.02 -5.50 9.19
N ILE A 28 0.02 -5.40 7.86
CA ILE A 28 -0.77 -4.45 7.06
C ILE A 28 -2.12 -5.07 6.68
N VAL A 29 -2.12 -6.35 6.28
CA VAL A 29 -3.32 -7.04 5.78
C VAL A 29 -4.27 -7.42 6.91
N ASP A 30 -3.76 -7.96 8.02
CA ASP A 30 -4.60 -8.45 9.12
C ASP A 30 -5.57 -7.40 9.66
N PRO A 31 -5.16 -6.15 9.95
CA PRO A 31 -6.10 -5.12 10.38
C PRO A 31 -7.20 -4.85 9.35
N MET A 32 -6.86 -4.81 8.05
CA MET A 32 -7.85 -4.58 6.98
C MET A 32 -8.86 -5.71 6.86
N LEU A 33 -8.44 -6.95 7.09
CA LEU A 33 -9.33 -8.11 7.09
C LEU A 33 -10.19 -8.15 8.37
N ALA A 34 -9.58 -7.91 9.53
CA ALA A 34 -10.26 -7.94 10.82
C ALA A 34 -11.40 -6.91 10.91
N VAL A 35 -11.22 -5.69 10.37
CA VAL A 35 -12.30 -4.68 10.33
C VAL A 35 -13.47 -5.07 9.43
N GLN A 36 -13.27 -6.01 8.50
CA GLN A 36 -14.33 -6.61 7.69
C GLN A 36 -14.93 -7.88 8.33
N GLY A 37 -14.50 -8.20 9.55
CA GLY A 37 -14.99 -9.36 10.32
C GLY A 37 -14.40 -10.70 9.90
N VAL A 38 -13.28 -10.71 9.16
CA VAL A 38 -12.55 -11.93 8.80
C VAL A 38 -11.81 -12.46 10.01
N ASP A 39 -11.90 -13.77 10.26
CA ASP A 39 -11.01 -14.45 11.18
C ASP A 39 -9.61 -14.64 10.55
N VAL A 40 -8.71 -13.70 10.84
CA VAL A 40 -7.35 -13.66 10.27
C VAL A 40 -6.52 -14.90 10.59
N SER A 41 -6.85 -15.65 11.66
CA SER A 41 -6.16 -16.89 12.01
C SER A 41 -6.39 -18.01 10.98
N LYS A 42 -7.45 -17.90 10.17
CA LYS A 42 -7.77 -18.85 9.10
C LYS A 42 -7.15 -18.48 7.76
N VAL A 43 -6.55 -17.30 7.64
CA VAL A 43 -5.90 -16.85 6.41
C VAL A 43 -4.49 -17.41 6.34
N LYS A 44 -4.11 -17.94 5.19
CA LYS A 44 -2.77 -18.45 4.94
C LYS A 44 -1.96 -17.36 4.24
N TYR A 45 -0.81 -17.01 4.78
CA TYR A 45 0.11 -16.08 4.13
C TYR A 45 1.26 -16.83 3.48
N VAL A 46 1.60 -16.44 2.26
CA VAL A 46 2.79 -16.93 1.55
C VAL A 46 3.64 -15.73 1.15
N GLU A 47 4.89 -15.72 1.60
CA GLU A 47 5.89 -14.79 1.09
C GLU A 47 6.33 -15.27 -0.30
N ALA A 48 5.84 -14.58 -1.35
CA ALA A 48 6.18 -14.84 -2.74
C ALA A 48 7.25 -13.87 -3.28
N GLY A 49 7.89 -13.11 -2.38
CA GLY A 49 9.05 -12.25 -2.63
C GLY A 49 8.73 -10.96 -3.38
N TRP A 50 9.38 -9.86 -3.02
CA TRP A 50 9.39 -8.62 -3.83
C TRP A 50 10.40 -8.75 -4.98
N PRO A 51 10.04 -8.41 -6.25
CA PRO A 51 8.76 -7.89 -6.74
C PRO A 51 7.78 -8.97 -7.27
N THR A 52 8.05 -10.25 -7.05
CA THR A 52 7.45 -11.39 -7.78
C THR A 52 6.06 -11.82 -7.33
N TRP A 53 5.54 -11.39 -6.18
CA TRP A 53 4.23 -11.89 -5.70
C TRP A 53 3.05 -11.54 -6.61
N ALA A 54 3.17 -10.51 -7.46
CA ALA A 54 2.16 -10.18 -8.48
C ALA A 54 2.10 -11.24 -9.58
N THR A 55 3.25 -11.69 -10.09
CA THR A 55 3.31 -12.75 -11.10
C THR A 55 2.93 -14.10 -10.50
N ALA A 56 3.25 -14.35 -9.23
CA ALA A 56 2.76 -15.50 -8.48
C ALA A 56 1.23 -15.50 -8.35
N LEU A 57 0.61 -14.33 -8.12
CA LEU A 57 -0.86 -14.20 -8.14
C LEU A 57 -1.41 -14.53 -9.52
N GLN A 58 -0.83 -13.97 -10.59
CA GLN A 58 -1.27 -14.24 -11.97
C GLN A 58 -1.17 -15.74 -12.31
N ALA A 59 -0.10 -16.40 -11.87
CA ALA A 59 0.11 -17.84 -12.04
C ALA A 59 -0.79 -18.71 -11.15
N GLY A 60 -1.59 -18.12 -10.26
CA GLY A 60 -2.54 -18.83 -9.42
C GLY A 60 -1.97 -19.50 -8.19
N GLN A 61 -0.82 -19.03 -7.73
CA GLN A 61 -0.16 -19.58 -6.54
C GLN A 61 -0.79 -19.10 -5.22
N GLY A 62 -1.80 -18.21 -5.31
CA GLY A 62 -2.63 -17.77 -4.20
C GLY A 62 -3.94 -17.16 -4.69
N ASP A 63 -4.86 -16.87 -3.77
CA ASP A 63 -6.20 -16.38 -4.05
C ASP A 63 -6.25 -14.84 -4.11
N ALA A 64 -5.40 -14.16 -3.35
CA ALA A 64 -5.28 -12.70 -3.32
C ALA A 64 -3.83 -12.25 -3.07
N ALA A 65 -3.57 -10.96 -3.28
CA ALA A 65 -2.27 -10.34 -3.02
C ALA A 65 -2.46 -8.93 -2.43
N LEU A 66 -1.53 -8.51 -1.58
CA LEU A 66 -1.44 -7.12 -1.14
C LEU A 66 -0.96 -6.22 -2.30
N SER A 67 -1.60 -5.06 -2.47
CA SER A 67 -1.18 -4.00 -3.38
C SER A 67 -1.59 -2.63 -2.81
N TRP A 68 -1.03 -1.55 -3.37
CA TRP A 68 -1.38 -0.16 -3.05
C TRP A 68 -1.45 0.65 -4.34
N GLU A 69 -1.97 1.87 -4.27
CA GLU A 69 -2.37 2.60 -5.48
C GLU A 69 -1.24 2.84 -6.49
N GLY A 70 -0.05 3.24 -6.01
CA GLY A 70 1.12 3.38 -6.89
C GLY A 70 1.54 2.06 -7.53
N LEU A 71 1.54 0.97 -6.77
CA LEU A 71 1.89 -0.36 -7.27
C LEU A 71 0.83 -0.93 -8.22
N ARG A 72 -0.44 -0.64 -7.97
CA ARG A 72 -1.55 -0.98 -8.87
C ARG A 72 -1.35 -0.35 -10.24
N ALA A 73 -0.95 0.93 -10.29
CA ALA A 73 -0.63 1.60 -11.54
C ALA A 73 0.55 0.92 -12.27
N GLU A 74 1.61 0.57 -11.53
CA GLU A 74 2.75 -0.15 -12.09
C GLU A 74 2.39 -1.55 -12.61
N TRP A 75 1.56 -2.30 -11.89
CA TRP A 75 1.06 -3.60 -12.35
C TRP A 75 0.25 -3.48 -13.63
N ILE A 76 -0.65 -2.50 -13.72
CA ILE A 76 -1.42 -2.23 -14.93
C ILE A 76 -0.50 -1.89 -16.11
N ALA A 77 0.51 -1.04 -15.90
CA ALA A 77 1.49 -0.68 -16.92
C ALA A 77 2.27 -1.91 -17.45
N ASN A 78 2.50 -2.90 -16.58
CA ASN A 78 3.15 -4.16 -16.93
C ASN A 78 2.20 -5.26 -17.45
N GLY A 79 0.93 -4.93 -17.75
CA GLY A 79 -0.05 -5.89 -18.28
C GLY A 79 -0.61 -6.87 -17.24
N LEU A 80 -0.38 -6.62 -15.95
CA LEU A 80 -0.95 -7.40 -14.84
C LEU A 80 -2.32 -6.82 -14.46
N ASP A 81 -3.35 -7.32 -15.13
CA ASP A 81 -4.72 -6.87 -14.91
C ASP A 81 -5.43 -7.74 -13.84
N PHE A 82 -5.76 -7.12 -12.71
CA PHE A 82 -6.34 -7.76 -11.53
C PHE A 82 -7.64 -7.07 -11.10
N GLU A 83 -8.41 -7.75 -10.26
CA GLU A 83 -9.54 -7.16 -9.54
C GLU A 83 -9.11 -6.75 -8.13
N TYR A 84 -9.60 -5.59 -7.67
CA TYR A 84 -9.14 -4.95 -6.44
C TYR A 84 -10.30 -4.70 -5.48
N TRP A 85 -10.09 -5.07 -4.21
CA TRP A 85 -10.85 -4.53 -3.11
C TRP A 85 -10.10 -3.30 -2.58
N LEU A 86 -10.73 -2.12 -2.63
CA LEU A 86 -10.08 -0.86 -2.32
C LEU A 86 -10.27 -0.47 -0.86
N GLY A 87 -9.23 -0.63 -0.05
CA GLY A 87 -9.24 -0.25 1.37
C GLY A 87 -9.61 1.22 1.60
N VAL A 88 -9.16 2.14 0.75
CA VAL A 88 -9.49 3.57 0.85
C VAL A 88 -11.00 3.87 0.80
N GLN A 89 -11.80 2.99 0.19
CA GLN A 89 -13.26 3.16 0.09
C GLN A 89 -14.03 2.35 1.14
N LYS A 90 -13.40 1.32 1.72
CA LYS A 90 -14.10 0.25 2.44
C LYS A 90 -13.54 -0.03 3.84
N SER A 91 -12.41 0.57 4.21
CA SER A 91 -11.77 0.43 5.51
C SER A 91 -11.84 1.74 6.29
N PRO A 92 -12.17 1.72 7.58
CA PRO A 92 -12.07 2.90 8.45
C PRO A 92 -10.63 3.18 8.90
N LEU A 93 -9.67 2.32 8.56
CA LEU A 93 -8.27 2.46 8.98
C LEU A 93 -7.57 3.54 8.16
N PHE A 94 -6.70 4.28 8.85
CA PHE A 94 -5.84 5.29 8.23
C PHE A 94 -4.68 4.65 7.46
N ALA A 95 -4.26 5.34 6.40
CA ALA A 95 -3.10 4.98 5.61
C ALA A 95 -1.78 5.24 6.39
N ASN A 96 -0.64 5.17 5.68
CA ASN A 96 0.70 5.44 6.22
C ASN A 96 0.72 6.68 7.14
N THR A 97 1.42 6.54 8.27
CA THR A 97 1.54 7.60 9.28
C THR A 97 2.99 7.87 9.62
N PHE A 98 3.26 9.01 10.26
CA PHE A 98 4.54 9.30 10.87
C PHE A 98 4.64 8.60 12.22
N VAL A 99 5.75 7.91 12.44
CA VAL A 99 6.06 7.26 13.72
C VAL A 99 7.28 7.96 14.32
N VAL A 100 7.14 8.44 15.54
CA VAL A 100 8.22 9.07 16.31
C VAL A 100 8.37 8.36 17.66
N ARG A 101 9.58 8.36 18.22
CA ARG A 101 9.79 7.83 19.57
C ARG A 101 9.17 8.79 20.57
N ALA A 102 8.41 8.28 21.54
CA ALA A 102 7.82 9.11 22.60
C ALA A 102 8.88 9.96 23.33
N ALA A 103 10.05 9.39 23.60
CA ALA A 103 11.15 10.10 24.25
C ALA A 103 11.69 11.30 23.45
N ASP A 104 11.53 11.32 22.12
CA ASP A 104 11.94 12.49 21.31
C ASP A 104 10.97 13.67 21.47
N LEU A 105 9.76 13.46 22.04
CA LEU A 105 8.81 14.52 22.34
C LEU A 105 9.08 15.23 23.68
N GLU A 106 9.89 14.61 24.55
CA GLU A 106 10.32 15.16 25.83
C GLU A 106 11.54 16.10 25.69
N ASP A 107 12.24 16.01 24.56
CA ASP A 107 13.37 16.86 24.21
C ASP A 107 12.87 18.09 23.43
N ALA A 108 13.07 19.29 23.97
CA ALA A 108 12.54 20.53 23.42
C ALA A 108 13.07 20.82 22.00
N ASP A 109 14.34 20.54 21.74
CA ASP A 109 14.97 20.83 20.45
C ASP A 109 14.48 19.85 19.38
N LYS A 110 14.34 18.57 19.73
CA LYS A 110 13.77 17.57 18.83
C LYS A 110 12.30 17.82 18.53
N LYS A 111 11.52 18.22 19.54
CA LYS A 111 10.12 18.58 19.36
C LYS A 111 9.96 19.77 18.42
N ASP A 112 10.77 20.81 18.58
CA ASP A 112 10.79 21.97 17.67
C ASP A 112 11.18 21.57 16.24
N TYR A 113 12.20 20.72 16.10
CA TYR A 113 12.60 20.16 14.80
C TYR A 113 11.46 19.39 14.12
N LEU A 114 10.78 18.50 14.86
CA LEU A 114 9.64 17.74 14.34
C LEU A 114 8.48 18.66 13.91
N ALA A 115 8.21 19.71 14.68
CA ALA A 115 7.19 20.70 14.32
C ALA A 115 7.53 21.42 13.00
N LYS A 116 8.80 21.82 12.82
CA LYS A 116 9.28 22.43 11.56
C LYS A 116 9.20 21.45 10.39
N TYR A 117 9.60 20.21 10.60
CA TYR A 117 9.51 19.14 9.59
C TYR A 117 8.06 18.94 9.14
N LEU A 118 7.14 18.73 10.08
CA LEU A 118 5.71 18.51 9.77
C LEU A 118 5.07 19.72 9.10
N ARG A 119 5.48 20.94 9.46
CA ARG A 119 5.05 22.16 8.77
C ARG A 119 5.53 22.16 7.31
N GLY A 120 6.79 21.85 7.05
CA GLY A 120 7.33 21.75 5.70
C GLY A 120 6.61 20.67 4.88
N TRP A 121 6.34 19.52 5.49
CA TRP A 121 5.57 18.45 4.87
C TRP A 121 4.14 18.89 4.51
N ALA A 122 3.42 19.54 5.42
CA ALA A 122 2.08 20.05 5.17
C ALA A 122 2.06 21.08 4.03
N MET A 123 3.05 21.97 3.97
CA MET A 123 3.21 22.92 2.86
C MET A 123 3.43 22.20 1.52
N GLY A 124 4.26 21.16 1.50
CA GLY A 124 4.48 20.34 0.30
C GLY A 124 3.22 19.62 -0.15
N MET A 125 2.43 19.08 0.78
CA MET A 125 1.16 18.42 0.47
C MET A 125 0.13 19.40 -0.11
N GLU A 126 0.01 20.61 0.47
CA GLU A 126 -0.86 21.66 -0.06
C GLU A 126 -0.43 22.08 -1.47
N PHE A 127 0.87 22.28 -1.69
CA PHE A 127 1.40 22.57 -3.02
C PHE A 127 1.04 21.46 -4.02
N ALA A 128 1.27 20.19 -3.67
CA ALA A 128 1.00 19.06 -4.54
C ALA A 128 -0.48 18.91 -4.86
N TYR A 129 -1.36 19.21 -3.90
CA TYR A 129 -2.81 19.20 -4.10
C TYR A 129 -3.25 20.22 -5.16
N HIS A 130 -2.72 21.44 -5.11
CA HIS A 130 -3.04 22.49 -6.09
C HIS A 130 -2.25 22.37 -7.40
N ASN A 131 -1.13 21.63 -7.42
CA ASN A 131 -0.22 21.52 -8.55
C ASN A 131 0.12 20.04 -8.86
N PRO A 132 -0.87 19.18 -9.16
CA PRO A 132 -0.66 17.73 -9.24
C PRO A 132 0.31 17.33 -10.34
N ARG A 133 0.36 18.05 -11.46
CA ARG A 133 1.33 17.78 -12.55
C ARG A 133 2.77 18.08 -12.15
N ALA A 134 2.99 19.21 -11.47
CA ALA A 134 4.30 19.56 -10.95
C ALA A 134 4.75 18.57 -9.87
N ALA A 135 3.83 18.11 -9.02
CA ALA A 135 4.13 17.07 -8.03
C ALA A 135 4.57 15.76 -8.69
N VAL A 136 3.90 15.33 -9.77
CA VAL A 136 4.32 14.14 -10.55
C VAL A 136 5.69 14.34 -11.17
N GLU A 137 5.95 15.50 -11.77
CA GLU A 137 7.26 15.84 -12.35
C GLU A 137 8.38 15.78 -11.30
N MET A 138 8.19 16.38 -10.12
CA MET A 138 9.14 16.30 -9.01
C MET A 138 9.44 14.86 -8.58
N VAL A 139 8.42 13.98 -8.55
CA VAL A 139 8.59 12.56 -8.23
C VAL A 139 9.38 11.85 -9.35
N PHE A 140 9.09 12.15 -10.61
CA PHE A 140 9.77 11.53 -11.75
C PHE A 140 11.23 11.97 -11.89
N GLU A 141 11.54 13.24 -11.59
CA GLU A 141 12.92 13.73 -11.51
C GLU A 141 13.72 13.00 -10.42
N GLN A 142 13.11 12.79 -9.25
CA GLN A 142 13.76 12.11 -8.13
C GLN A 142 13.86 10.59 -8.32
N PHE A 143 12.91 9.98 -9.03
CA PHE A 143 12.83 8.55 -9.29
C PHE A 143 12.70 8.25 -10.80
N PRO A 144 13.77 8.40 -11.60
CA PRO A 144 13.71 8.24 -13.05
C PRO A 144 13.24 6.85 -13.51
N THR A 145 13.55 5.80 -12.74
CA THR A 145 13.08 4.43 -13.05
C THR A 145 11.55 4.33 -12.93
N LEU A 146 10.94 5.02 -11.96
CA LEU A 146 9.48 5.06 -11.84
C LEU A 146 8.86 5.78 -13.04
N ALA A 147 9.48 6.88 -13.48
CA ALA A 147 9.06 7.61 -14.67
C ALA A 147 9.12 6.74 -15.92
N ALA A 148 10.18 5.94 -16.10
CA ALA A 148 10.31 5.02 -17.21
C ALA A 148 9.27 3.89 -17.20
N ASN A 149 8.85 3.44 -16.00
CA ASN A 149 7.85 2.37 -15.85
C ASN A 149 6.40 2.85 -16.01
N LEU A 150 6.10 4.11 -15.67
CA LEU A 150 4.74 4.67 -15.64
C LEU A 150 4.47 5.73 -16.72
N GLY A 151 5.51 6.25 -17.36
CA GLY A 151 5.41 7.29 -18.38
C GLY A 151 4.81 6.79 -19.69
N PRO A 152 4.34 7.70 -20.57
CA PRO A 152 3.96 7.37 -21.93
C PRO A 152 5.12 6.83 -22.77
#